data_AF-A0A5R2N413-F1
#
_entry.id   AF-A0A5R2N413-F1
#
_cell.length_a   1.000
_cell.length_b   1.000
_cell.length_c   1.000
_cell.angle_alpha   90.00
_cell.angle_beta   90.00
_cell.angle_gamma   90.00
#
_symmetry.space_group_name_H-M   'P 1'
#
loop_
_entity.id
_entity.type
_entity.pdbx_description
1 polymer ?
#
loop_
_entity_poly.entity_id
_entity_poly.type
_entity_poly.pdbx_seq_one_letter_code
_entity_poly.pdbx_strand_id
1 'polypeptide(L)'
;WSKINVDNVARLVEEGRMTAHGLREVEAAKADGRWARAYGSGKEMKIPDDLQAAIDAEPAAKAMLEKLSAQNRFSLAFRTHNMKTEAGRKKKIETFVAMLKRGETIYPQGKK
;
A
#
# COMPACT_ATOMS: atom_id res chain seq x y z
N TRP A 1 -6.84 -5.76 -3.41
CA TRP A 1 -6.66 -6.12 -4.83
C TRP A 1 -5.81 -5.05 -5.49
N SER A 2 -5.13 -5.36 -6.59
CA SER A 2 -4.43 -4.37 -7.44
C SER A 2 -5.21 -4.16 -8.73
N LYS A 3 -5.05 -3.01 -9.38
CA LYS A 3 -5.64 -2.74 -10.71
C LYS A 3 -5.18 -3.78 -11.73
N ILE A 4 -3.90 -4.16 -11.71
CA ILE A 4 -3.36 -5.25 -12.54
C ILE A 4 -4.15 -6.55 -12.36
N ASN A 5 -4.52 -6.92 -11.13
CA ASN A 5 -5.30 -8.13 -10.91
C ASN A 5 -6.75 -7.97 -11.40
N VAL A 6 -7.32 -6.76 -11.30
CA VAL A 6 -8.65 -6.46 -11.86
C VAL A 6 -8.61 -6.60 -13.39
N ASP A 7 -7.60 -6.05 -14.05
CA ASP A 7 -7.41 -6.14 -15.50
C ASP A 7 -7.17 -7.59 -15.95
N ASN A 8 -6.37 -8.34 -15.19
CA ASN A 8 -6.16 -9.77 -15.43
C ASN A 8 -7.45 -10.58 -15.30
N VAL A 9 -8.31 -10.26 -14.32
CA VAL A 9 -9.62 -10.90 -14.17
C VAL A 9 -10.47 -10.62 -15.40
N ALA A 10 -10.54 -9.36 -15.86
CA ALA A 10 -11.29 -9.00 -17.06
C ALA A 10 -10.82 -9.79 -18.29
N ARG A 11 -9.51 -9.83 -18.53
CA ARG A 11 -8.91 -10.60 -19.62
C ARG A 11 -9.21 -12.10 -19.54
N LEU A 12 -9.10 -12.69 -18.35
CA LEU A 12 -9.39 -14.12 -18.15
C LEU A 12 -10.87 -14.46 -18.36
N VAL A 13 -11.78 -13.55 -18.04
CA VAL A 13 -13.21 -13.71 -18.30
C VAL A 13 -13.48 -13.66 -19.80
N GLU A 14 -12.91 -12.68 -20.50
CA GLU A 14 -13.02 -12.54 -21.96
C GLU A 14 -12.46 -13.76 -22.70
N GLU A 15 -11.31 -14.28 -22.27
CA GLU A 15 -10.68 -15.47 -22.86
C GLU A 15 -11.39 -16.79 -22.47
N GLY A 16 -12.44 -16.77 -21.64
CA GLY A 16 -13.12 -17.98 -21.16
C GLY A 16 -12.25 -18.86 -20.23
N ARG A 17 -11.15 -18.32 -19.71
CA ARG A 17 -10.18 -19.02 -18.85
C ARG A 17 -10.43 -18.81 -17.36
N MET A 18 -11.36 -17.93 -17.01
CA MET A 18 -11.76 -17.70 -15.63
C MET A 18 -12.44 -18.95 -15.06
N THR A 19 -12.03 -19.35 -13.86
CA THR A 19 -12.61 -20.51 -13.16
C THR A 19 -13.62 -20.08 -12.11
N ALA A 20 -14.51 -21.00 -11.72
CA ALA A 20 -15.45 -20.76 -10.62
C ALA A 20 -14.75 -20.42 -9.29
N HIS A 21 -13.56 -20.96 -9.05
CA HIS A 21 -12.76 -20.61 -7.86
C HIS A 21 -12.27 -19.16 -7.92
N GLY A 22 -11.74 -18.72 -9.07
CA GLY A 22 -11.32 -17.34 -9.28
C GLY A 22 -12.47 -16.34 -9.12
N LEU A 23 -13.66 -16.66 -9.64
CA LEU A 23 -14.85 -15.83 -9.47
C LEU A 23 -15.28 -15.69 -8.01
N ARG A 24 -15.16 -16.74 -7.18
CA ARG A 24 -15.47 -16.64 -5.75
C ARG A 24 -14.57 -15.61 -5.04
N GLU A 25 -13.29 -15.57 -5.37
CA GLU A 25 -12.37 -14.56 -4.82
C GLU A 25 -12.71 -13.14 -5.29
N VAL A 26 -13.14 -12.99 -6.55
CA VAL A 26 -13.62 -11.72 -7.09
C VAL A 26 -14.85 -11.24 -6.35
N GLU A 27 -15.85 -12.09 -6.15
CA GLU A 27 -17.08 -11.74 -5.44
C GLU A 27 -16.83 -11.44 -3.96
N ALA A 28 -15.99 -12.22 -3.28
CA ALA A 28 -15.57 -11.92 -1.91
C ALA A 28 -14.90 -10.55 -1.80
N ALA A 29 -14.05 -10.20 -2.77
CA ALA A 29 -13.36 -8.93 -2.81
C ALA A 29 -14.27 -7.73 -3.12
N LYS A 30 -15.32 -7.94 -3.93
CA LYS A 30 -16.37 -6.94 -4.15
C LYS A 30 -17.16 -6.72 -2.87
N ALA A 31 -17.58 -7.80 -2.22
CA ALA A 31 -18.39 -7.76 -1.00
C ALA A 31 -17.69 -7.04 0.16
N ASP A 32 -16.38 -7.25 0.34
CA ASP A 32 -15.60 -6.60 1.40
C ASP A 32 -14.89 -5.29 0.97
N GLY A 33 -15.19 -4.82 -0.24
CA GLY A 33 -14.70 -3.57 -0.80
C GLY A 33 -13.20 -3.56 -1.14
N ARG A 34 -12.49 -4.69 -1.08
CA ARG A 34 -11.10 -4.77 -1.57
C ARG A 34 -11.00 -4.52 -3.08
N TRP A 35 -12.06 -4.85 -3.84
CA TRP A 35 -12.15 -4.61 -5.27
C TRP A 35 -12.21 -3.12 -5.60
N ALA A 36 -13.12 -2.38 -4.95
CA ALA A 36 -13.26 -0.93 -5.12
C ALA A 36 -11.99 -0.17 -4.70
N ARG A 37 -11.26 -0.68 -3.72
CA ARG A 37 -9.99 -0.10 -3.22
C ARG A 37 -8.76 -0.58 -3.97
N ALA A 38 -8.93 -1.17 -5.16
CA ALA A 38 -7.81 -1.70 -5.91
C ALA A 38 -6.75 -0.63 -6.18
N TYR A 39 -5.56 -0.84 -5.63
CA TYR A 39 -4.46 0.12 -5.77
C TYR A 39 -3.81 0.00 -7.15
N GLY A 40 -3.22 1.09 -7.65
CA GLY A 40 -2.47 1.13 -8.91
C GLY A 40 -1.26 0.19 -8.92
N SER A 41 -0.48 0.23 -10.00
CA SER A 41 0.74 -0.58 -10.05
C SER A 41 1.71 -0.19 -8.93
N GLY A 42 2.54 -1.12 -8.46
CA GLY A 42 3.50 -0.84 -7.37
C GLY A 42 4.47 0.32 -7.67
N LYS A 43 4.71 0.62 -8.94
CA LYS A 43 5.49 1.79 -9.39
C LYS A 43 4.74 3.13 -9.24
N GLU A 44 3.42 3.12 -9.26
CA GLU A 44 2.58 4.32 -9.20
C GLU A 44 2.01 4.57 -7.80
N MET A 45 2.23 3.66 -6.84
CA MET A 45 1.71 3.80 -5.49
C MET A 45 2.44 4.92 -4.75
N LYS A 46 1.90 6.13 -4.87
CA LYS A 46 2.35 7.32 -4.17
C LYS A 46 2.10 7.18 -2.67
N ILE A 47 2.98 7.79 -1.89
CA ILE A 47 2.76 7.97 -0.44
C ILE A 47 1.51 8.85 -0.28
N PRO A 48 0.51 8.42 0.52
CA PRO A 48 -0.66 9.24 0.80
C PRO A 48 -0.29 10.60 1.41
N ASP A 49 -1.00 11.64 1.01
CA ASP A 49 -0.65 13.04 1.35
C ASP A 49 -0.56 13.29 2.86
N ASP A 50 -1.42 12.65 3.66
CA ASP A 50 -1.40 12.76 5.11
C ASP A 50 -0.22 12.06 5.78
N LEU A 51 0.24 10.92 5.22
CA LEU A 51 1.47 10.28 5.64
C LEU A 51 2.67 11.14 5.25
N GLN A 52 2.67 11.69 4.04
CA GLN A 52 3.73 12.58 3.56
C GLN A 52 3.84 13.82 4.45
N ALA A 53 2.73 14.51 4.72
CA ALA A 53 2.68 15.68 5.59
C ALA A 53 3.17 15.37 7.01
N ALA A 54 2.77 14.23 7.59
CA ALA A 54 3.22 13.83 8.91
C ALA A 54 4.73 13.50 8.96
N ILE A 55 5.28 12.95 7.89
CA ILE A 55 6.73 12.72 7.77
C ILE A 55 7.47 14.05 7.58
N ASP A 56 6.95 14.96 6.74
CA ASP A 56 7.57 16.25 6.46
C ASP A 56 7.62 17.18 7.68
N ALA A 57 6.66 17.03 8.60
CA ALA A 57 6.64 17.73 9.89
C ALA A 57 7.75 17.28 10.85
N GLU A 58 8.45 16.17 10.56
CA GLU A 58 9.50 15.62 11.41
C GLU A 58 10.84 15.48 10.66
N PRO A 59 11.82 16.38 10.87
CA PRO A 59 13.06 16.43 10.08
C PRO A 59 13.83 15.11 10.02
N ALA A 60 13.89 14.36 11.12
CA ALA A 60 14.56 13.07 11.18
C ALA A 60 13.83 11.99 10.34
N ALA A 61 12.49 11.99 10.38
CA ALA A 61 11.69 11.07 9.58
C ALA A 61 11.80 11.40 8.09
N LYS A 62 11.77 12.69 7.74
CA LYS A 62 11.96 13.16 6.36
C LYS A 62 13.31 12.74 5.78
N ALA A 63 14.39 12.96 6.52
CA ALA A 63 15.73 12.53 6.11
C ALA A 63 15.85 11.00 5.95
N MET A 64 15.09 10.23 6.75
CA MET A 64 15.04 8.78 6.60
C MET A 64 14.23 8.36 5.37
N LEU A 65 13.11 9.04 5.08
CA LEU A 65 12.26 8.78 3.92
C LEU A 65 13.04 8.86 2.60
N GLU A 66 13.91 9.87 2.48
CA GLU A 66 14.76 10.07 1.30
C GLU A 66 15.65 8.85 1.01
N LYS A 67 16.12 8.18 2.06
CA LYS A 67 17.04 7.01 1.99
C LYS A 67 16.31 5.67 1.84
N LEU A 68 14.97 5.64 1.88
CA LEU A 68 14.23 4.39 1.80
C LEU A 68 14.30 3.79 0.39
N SER A 69 14.51 2.47 0.35
CA SER A 69 14.34 1.67 -0.85
C SER A 69 12.91 1.77 -1.39
N ALA A 70 12.73 1.48 -2.67
CA ALA A 70 11.40 1.44 -3.29
C ALA A 70 10.46 0.46 -2.56
N GLN A 71 10.98 -0.66 -2.04
CA GLN A 71 10.20 -1.63 -1.25
C GLN A 71 9.67 -0.99 0.04
N ASN A 72 10.51 -0.28 0.79
CA ASN A 72 10.09 0.36 2.04
C ASN A 72 9.11 1.53 1.77
N ARG A 73 9.35 2.33 0.72
CA ARG A 73 8.43 3.39 0.30
C ARG A 73 7.05 2.83 -0.09
N PHE A 74 7.02 1.79 -0.92
CA PHE A 74 5.79 1.10 -1.29
C PHE A 74 5.07 0.56 -0.04
N SER A 75 5.81 0.00 0.91
CA SER A 75 5.24 -0.61 2.11
C SER A 75 4.57 0.41 3.04
N LEU A 76 5.14 1.60 3.17
CA LEU A 76 4.50 2.71 3.89
C LEU A 76 3.18 3.12 3.24
N ALA A 77 3.21 3.34 1.91
CA ALA A 77 2.04 3.75 1.16
C ALA A 77 0.93 2.68 1.19
N PHE A 78 1.28 1.43 0.87
CA PHE A 78 0.36 0.31 0.83
C PHE A 78 -0.28 0.02 2.19
N ARG A 79 0.51 -0.01 3.28
CA ARG A 79 -0.03 -0.30 4.61
C ARG A 79 -0.94 0.84 5.10
N THR A 80 -0.65 2.08 4.74
CA THR A 80 -1.51 3.24 5.08
C THR A 80 -2.80 3.22 4.27
N HIS A 81 -2.74 2.97 2.96
CA HIS A 81 -3.90 2.85 2.06
C HIS A 81 -4.89 1.78 2.52
N ASN A 82 -4.40 0.66 3.07
CA ASN A 82 -5.26 -0.44 3.50
C ASN A 82 -5.87 -0.27 4.90
N MET A 83 -5.63 0.85 5.59
CA MET A 83 -6.29 1.13 6.87
C MET A 83 -7.78 1.36 6.67
N LYS A 84 -8.60 0.59 7.39
CA LYS A 84 -10.07 0.58 7.22
C LYS A 84 -10.79 1.71 7.96
N THR A 85 -10.16 2.24 9.00
CA THR A 85 -10.75 3.28 9.86
C THR A 85 -9.80 4.47 9.94
N GLU A 86 -10.35 5.67 10.06
CA GLU A 86 -9.56 6.91 10.20
C GLU A 86 -8.69 6.86 11.46
N ALA A 87 -9.25 6.38 12.59
CA ALA A 87 -8.50 6.21 13.82
C ALA A 87 -7.31 5.24 13.66
N GLY A 88 -7.52 4.11 12.97
CA GLY A 88 -6.45 3.16 12.67
C GLY A 88 -5.40 3.73 11.73
N ARG A 89 -5.83 4.53 10.74
CA ARG A 89 -4.97 5.25 9.80
C ARG A 89 -4.06 6.24 10.52
N LYS A 90 -4.63 7.09 11.37
CA LYS A 90 -3.88 8.08 12.17
C LYS A 90 -2.84 7.40 13.05
N LYS A 91 -3.23 6.38 13.82
CA LYS A 91 -2.30 5.61 14.67
C LYS A 91 -1.19 4.94 13.86
N LYS A 92 -1.50 4.44 12.67
CA LYS A 92 -0.51 3.83 11.77
C LYS A 92 0.51 4.86 11.28
N ILE A 93 0.05 6.05 10.89
CA ILE A 93 0.92 7.15 10.46
C ILE A 93 1.85 7.57 11.59
N GLU A 94 1.33 7.79 12.80
CA GLU A 94 2.14 8.10 13.98
C GLU A 94 3.21 7.03 14.24
N THR A 95 2.84 5.75 14.12
CA THR A 95 3.77 4.62 14.27
C THR A 95 4.89 4.67 13.22
N PHE A 96 4.56 4.96 11.96
CA PHE A 96 5.55 5.04 10.90
C PHE A 96 6.47 6.24 11.04
N VAL A 97 5.96 7.42 11.40
CA VAL A 97 6.79 8.58 11.67
C VAL A 97 7.77 8.27 12.81
N ALA A 98 7.29 7.71 13.92
CA ALA A 98 8.14 7.34 15.04
C ALA A 98 9.23 6.31 14.67
N MET A 99 8.88 5.31 13.85
CA MET A 99 9.83 4.33 13.32
C MET A 99 10.91 5.01 12.46
N LEU A 100 10.52 5.88 11.53
CA LEU A 100 11.46 6.61 10.67
C LEU A 100 12.35 7.57 11.46
N LYS A 101 11.82 8.24 12.50
CA LYS A 101 12.62 9.07 13.41
C LYS A 101 13.75 8.29 14.08
N ARG A 102 13.55 6.99 14.35
CA ARG A 102 14.57 6.10 14.92
C ARG A 102 15.52 5.49 13.87
N GLY A 103 15.34 5.80 12.58
CA GLY A 103 16.11 5.21 11.48
C GLY A 103 15.74 3.75 11.18
N GLU A 104 14.60 3.29 11.69
CA GLU A 104 14.11 1.92 11.48
C GLU A 104 13.34 1.78 10.15
N THR A 105 13.22 0.55 9.67
CA THR A 105 12.50 0.24 8.42
C THR A 105 11.66 -1.02 8.53
N ILE A 106 10.68 -1.15 7.64
CA ILE A 106 9.74 -2.29 7.62
C ILE A 106 10.44 -3.55 7.14
N TYR A 107 11.22 -3.43 6.06
CA TYR A 107 12.03 -4.49 5.49
C TYR A 107 13.49 -4.09 5.56
N PRO A 108 14.42 -5.07 5.72
CA PRO A 108 15.85 -4.80 5.67
C PRO A 108 16.19 -3.92 4.48
N GLN A 109 16.82 -2.78 4.75
CA GLN A 109 17.40 -1.95 3.69
C GLN A 109 18.73 -2.59 3.30
N GLY A 110 18.97 -2.80 2.00
CA GLY A 110 20.24 -3.34 1.51
C GLY A 110 21.43 -2.53 2.04
N LYS A 111 22.55 -3.22 2.35
CA LYS A 111 23.81 -2.57 2.76
C LYS A 111 24.17 -1.49 1.72
N LYS A 112 24.67 -0.37 2.25
CA LYS A 112 25.31 0.74 1.52
C LYS A 112 26.08 0.28 0.28
#